data_AF-A0A813DFE7-F1
#
_entry.id   AF-A0A813DFE7-F1
#
_cell.length_a   1.000
_cell.length_b   1.000
_cell.length_c   1.000
_cell.angle_alpha   90.00
_cell.angle_beta   90.00
_cell.angle_gamma   90.00
#
_symmetry.space_group_name_H-M   'P 1'
#
loop_
_entity.id
_entity.type
_entity.pdbx_description
1 polymer ?
#
loop_
_entity_poly.entity_id
_entity_poly.type
_entity_poly.pdbx_seq_one_letter_code
_entity_poly.pdbx_strand_id
1 'polypeptide(L)'
;VVEYALNQRGRLFVDIDNTVSDAWLRIRRAALPSWPGETFDSQRAMSPEELMRDSPLPGAQAALASLSRDWEISYLSARGAPGAFEATSEWLKRHGFPNAGQFVLVSQAIDKLAWLEDAASAAGPSRALLLVDDLSRGHHLAKPLPDEQTRQALQQRGIPFEVFDPETSSWPQLAKQLAL
;
A
#
# COMPACT_ATOMS: atom_id res chain seq x y z
N VAL A 1 -5.65 18.40 25.21
CA VAL A 1 -5.87 16.97 25.53
C VAL A 1 -6.11 16.14 24.27
N VAL A 2 -7.07 16.50 23.40
CA VAL A 2 -7.29 15.80 22.11
C VAL A 2 -6.05 15.84 21.22
N GLU A 3 -5.43 17.02 21.05
CA GLU A 3 -4.18 17.19 20.27
C GLU A 3 -2.99 16.40 20.85
N TYR A 4 -2.92 16.29 22.19
CA TYR A 4 -1.90 15.51 22.89
C TYR A 4 -2.09 13.99 22.70
N ALA A 5 -3.34 13.51 22.69
CA ALA A 5 -3.66 12.11 22.43
C ALA A 5 -3.51 11.73 20.94
N LEU A 6 -3.80 12.64 20.01
CA LEU A 6 -3.56 12.44 18.58
C LEU A 6 -2.07 12.37 18.24
N ASN A 7 -1.23 13.14 18.94
CA ASN A 7 0.23 13.13 18.77
C ASN A 7 0.95 11.87 19.31
N GLN A 8 0.23 10.93 19.93
CA GLN A 8 0.77 9.66 20.41
C GLN A 8 0.57 8.50 19.43
N ARG A 9 -0.28 8.66 18.41
CA ARG A 9 -0.54 7.57 17.45
C ARG A 9 0.69 7.28 16.61
N GLY A 10 0.94 6.01 16.30
CA GLY A 10 1.94 5.64 15.29
C GLY A 10 1.57 6.19 13.90
N ARG A 11 2.51 6.14 12.96
CA ARG A 11 2.27 6.40 11.53
C ARG A 11 2.29 5.09 10.77
N LEU A 12 1.17 4.72 10.16
CA LEU A 12 1.05 3.50 9.38
C LEU A 12 0.92 3.86 7.91
N PHE A 13 1.94 3.51 7.14
CA PHE A 13 1.90 3.59 5.68
C PHE A 13 1.43 2.26 5.12
N VAL A 14 0.46 2.30 4.21
CA VAL A 14 -0.14 1.08 3.65
C VAL A 14 -0.08 1.16 2.13
N ASP A 15 0.55 0.18 1.49
CA ASP A 15 0.45 0.06 0.04
C ASP A 15 -0.99 -0.27 -0.39
N ILE A 16 -1.31 -0.01 -1.66
CA ILE A 16 -2.63 -0.28 -2.20
C ILE A 16 -2.68 -1.59 -2.98
N ASP A 17 -1.78 -1.79 -3.93
CA ASP A 17 -1.90 -2.86 -4.92
C ASP A 17 -1.44 -4.20 -4.34
N ASN A 18 -2.36 -5.18 -4.30
CA ASN A 18 -2.18 -6.48 -3.64
C ASN A 18 -1.94 -6.41 -2.12
N THR A 19 -2.12 -5.22 -1.53
CA THR A 19 -2.06 -4.99 -0.09
C THR A 19 -3.44 -4.67 0.48
N VAL A 20 -4.20 -3.73 -0.10
CA VAL A 20 -5.63 -3.53 0.25
C VAL A 20 -6.58 -3.65 -0.95
N SER A 21 -6.06 -3.56 -2.16
CA SER A 21 -6.76 -3.70 -3.44
C SER A 21 -6.31 -4.99 -4.11
N ASP A 22 -7.23 -5.82 -4.59
CA ASP A 22 -6.91 -6.99 -5.40
C ASP A 22 -6.56 -6.54 -6.84
N ALA A 23 -5.29 -6.17 -7.03
CA ALA A 23 -4.76 -5.66 -8.30
C ALA A 23 -4.39 -6.77 -9.29
N TRP A 24 -4.44 -8.04 -8.87
CA TRP A 24 -4.03 -9.17 -9.70
C TRP A 24 -4.77 -9.23 -11.02
N LEU A 25 -6.10 -9.20 -10.97
CA LEU A 25 -6.92 -9.34 -12.19
C LEU A 25 -6.65 -8.19 -13.17
N ARG A 26 -6.42 -6.97 -12.64
CA ARG A 26 -6.07 -5.79 -13.43
C ARG A 26 -4.72 -5.95 -14.12
N ILE A 27 -3.70 -6.37 -13.39
CA ILE A 27 -2.36 -6.57 -13.97
C ILE A 27 -2.39 -7.71 -15.00
N ARG A 28 -3.12 -8.80 -14.76
CA ARG A 28 -3.29 -9.91 -15.72
C ARG A 28 -3.92 -9.46 -17.04
N ARG A 29 -4.94 -8.60 -16.99
CA ARG A 29 -5.59 -8.03 -18.20
C ARG A 29 -4.65 -7.14 -19.02
N ALA A 30 -3.64 -6.56 -18.38
CA ALA A 30 -2.65 -5.69 -19.00
C ALA A 30 -1.34 -6.41 -19.37
N ALA A 31 -1.19 -7.69 -19.03
CA ALA A 31 0.01 -8.47 -19.34
C ALA A 31 0.20 -8.65 -20.86
N LEU A 32 1.45 -8.58 -21.32
CA LEU A 32 1.84 -8.67 -22.73
C LEU A 32 2.83 -9.83 -22.96
N PRO A 33 2.70 -10.59 -24.07
CA PRO A 33 1.63 -10.51 -25.08
C PRO A 33 0.27 -11.06 -24.59
N SER A 34 0.28 -11.89 -23.56
CA SER A 34 -0.89 -12.41 -22.84
C SER A 34 -0.43 -12.87 -21.46
N TRP A 35 -1.31 -13.05 -20.49
CA TRP A 35 -0.91 -13.61 -19.20
C TRP A 35 -0.66 -15.13 -19.27
N PRO A 36 0.42 -15.66 -18.65
CA PRO A 36 1.55 -14.95 -18.06
C PRO A 36 2.39 -14.22 -19.12
N GLY A 37 2.67 -12.94 -18.87
CA GLY A 37 3.37 -12.07 -19.82
C GLY A 37 4.85 -11.90 -19.50
N GLU A 38 5.58 -11.29 -20.43
CA GLU A 38 6.98 -10.85 -20.24
C GLU A 38 7.05 -9.45 -19.63
N THR A 39 5.98 -8.66 -19.80
CA THR A 39 5.80 -7.32 -19.26
C THR A 39 4.30 -7.04 -19.11
N PHE A 40 3.92 -5.82 -18.76
CA PHE A 40 2.55 -5.34 -18.81
C PHE A 40 2.48 -3.89 -19.26
N ASP A 41 1.36 -3.51 -19.85
CA ASP A 41 1.03 -2.13 -20.16
C ASP A 41 0.67 -1.40 -18.86
N SER A 42 1.64 -0.71 -18.26
CA SER A 42 1.46 0.00 -17.00
C SER A 42 0.52 1.21 -17.12
N GLN A 43 0.47 1.87 -18.28
CA GLN A 43 -0.43 2.99 -18.52
C GLN A 43 -1.88 2.52 -18.56
N ARG A 44 -2.15 1.41 -19.26
CA ARG A 44 -3.47 0.78 -19.26
C ARG A 44 -3.82 0.21 -17.89
N ALA A 45 -2.92 -0.53 -17.25
CA ALA A 45 -3.18 -1.13 -15.95
C ALA A 45 -3.55 -0.07 -14.90
N MET A 46 -2.90 1.09 -14.93
CA MET A 46 -3.10 2.16 -13.96
C MET A 46 -4.14 3.21 -14.43
N SER A 47 -4.88 2.94 -15.51
CA SER A 47 -5.92 3.86 -15.98
C SER A 47 -7.06 3.94 -14.96
N PRO A 48 -7.79 5.07 -14.89
CA PRO A 48 -8.95 5.21 -14.01
C PRO A 48 -9.97 4.08 -14.16
N GLU A 49 -10.24 3.65 -15.39
CA GLU A 49 -11.22 2.60 -15.68
C GLU A 49 -10.81 1.24 -15.12
N GLU A 50 -9.50 0.93 -15.15
CA GLU A 50 -8.98 -0.33 -14.62
C GLU A 50 -8.87 -0.29 -13.09
N LEU A 51 -8.37 0.81 -12.51
CA LEU A 51 -8.28 0.99 -11.05
C LEU A 51 -9.64 0.87 -10.36
N MET A 52 -10.69 1.44 -10.96
CA MET A 52 -12.05 1.41 -10.40
C MET A 52 -12.71 0.03 -10.42
N ARG A 53 -12.09 -0.98 -11.04
CA ARG A 53 -12.61 -2.37 -11.10
C ARG A 53 -12.07 -3.26 -10.00
N ASP A 54 -11.01 -2.85 -9.31
CA ASP A 54 -10.40 -3.68 -8.28
C ASP A 54 -11.35 -3.84 -7.08
N SER A 55 -11.34 -5.03 -6.47
CA SER A 55 -12.08 -5.29 -5.25
C SER A 55 -11.17 -5.12 -4.03
N PRO A 56 -11.67 -4.64 -2.89
CA PRO A 56 -10.89 -4.65 -1.67
C PRO A 56 -10.51 -6.06 -1.26
N LEU A 57 -9.30 -6.24 -0.73
CA LEU A 57 -8.90 -7.51 -0.12
C LEU A 57 -9.74 -7.78 1.14
N PRO A 58 -10.12 -9.05 1.40
CA PRO A 58 -11.04 -9.40 2.48
C PRO A 58 -10.56 -8.90 3.86
N GLY A 59 -11.44 -8.18 4.56
CA GLY A 59 -11.18 -7.67 5.90
C GLY A 59 -10.26 -6.44 5.98
N ALA A 60 -9.65 -5.99 4.88
CA ALA A 60 -8.73 -4.84 4.87
C ALA A 60 -9.36 -3.57 5.43
N GLN A 61 -10.55 -3.22 4.94
CA GLN A 61 -11.27 -2.02 5.37
C GLN A 61 -11.55 -2.03 6.87
N ALA A 62 -12.10 -3.13 7.40
CA ALA A 62 -12.47 -3.23 8.81
C ALA A 62 -11.24 -3.27 9.72
N ALA A 63 -10.19 -3.97 9.30
CA ALA A 63 -8.90 -4.03 9.99
C ALA A 63 -8.27 -2.64 10.11
N LEU A 64 -8.13 -1.91 8.99
CA LEU A 64 -7.58 -0.56 8.99
C LEU A 64 -8.46 0.43 9.77
N ALA A 65 -9.78 0.32 9.69
CA ALA A 65 -10.68 1.13 10.50
C ALA A 65 -10.52 0.86 12.02
N SER A 66 -10.18 -0.36 12.42
CA SER A 66 -9.85 -0.65 13.83
C SER A 66 -8.50 -0.05 14.25
N LEU A 67 -7.49 -0.14 13.37
CA LEU A 67 -6.15 0.39 13.60
C LEU A 67 -6.09 1.92 13.62
N SER A 68 -7.07 2.63 13.05
CA SER A 68 -7.08 4.10 13.05
C SER A 68 -7.20 4.74 14.44
N ARG A 69 -7.42 3.94 15.48
CA ARG A 69 -7.38 4.37 16.90
C ARG A 69 -5.95 4.57 17.39
N ASP A 70 -5.03 3.73 16.92
CA ASP A 70 -3.65 3.63 17.39
C ASP A 70 -2.68 4.20 16.34
N TRP A 71 -3.11 4.25 15.09
CA TRP A 71 -2.32 4.68 13.94
C TRP A 71 -2.98 5.83 13.19
N GLU A 72 -2.15 6.77 12.73
CA GLU A 72 -2.47 7.66 11.62
C GLU A 72 -2.16 6.92 10.32
N ILE A 73 -3.20 6.53 9.58
CA ILE A 73 -3.08 5.72 8.37
C ILE A 73 -2.95 6.63 7.14
N SER A 74 -1.93 6.38 6.33
CA SER A 74 -1.73 7.00 5.01
C SER A 74 -1.44 5.93 3.97
N TYR A 75 -1.95 6.09 2.75
CA TYR A 75 -1.66 5.14 1.67
C TYR A 75 -0.46 5.58 0.83
N LEU A 76 0.39 4.64 0.44
CA LEU A 76 1.62 4.93 -0.31
C LEU A 76 1.83 3.88 -1.40
N SER A 77 1.54 4.22 -2.66
CA SER A 77 1.52 3.24 -3.75
C SER A 77 2.17 3.74 -5.03
N ALA A 78 2.66 2.81 -5.85
CA ALA A 78 3.34 3.10 -7.11
C ALA A 78 2.33 3.12 -8.28
N ARG A 79 1.73 4.28 -8.55
CA ARG A 79 0.74 4.50 -9.60
C ARG A 79 1.07 5.76 -10.39
N GLY A 80 1.69 5.61 -11.56
CA GLY A 80 2.24 6.71 -12.36
C GLY A 80 1.44 7.12 -13.61
N ALA A 81 0.16 6.74 -13.74
CA ALA A 81 -0.64 7.07 -14.93
C ALA A 81 -1.50 8.33 -14.74
N PRO A 82 -1.81 9.08 -15.82
CA PRO A 82 -2.75 10.19 -15.78
C PRO A 82 -4.11 9.78 -15.19
N GLY A 83 -4.65 10.59 -14.28
CA GLY A 83 -5.94 10.32 -13.61
C GLY A 83 -5.90 9.26 -12.51
N ALA A 84 -4.74 8.61 -12.28
CA ALA A 84 -4.62 7.59 -11.23
C ALA A 84 -4.84 8.17 -9.83
N PHE A 85 -4.48 9.44 -9.59
CA PHE A 85 -4.67 10.10 -8.30
C PHE A 85 -6.15 10.22 -7.94
N GLU A 86 -6.95 10.79 -8.84
CA GLU A 86 -8.39 10.98 -8.65
C GLU A 86 -9.10 9.62 -8.53
N ALA A 87 -8.77 8.67 -9.41
CA ALA A 87 -9.33 7.33 -9.39
C ALA A 87 -9.00 6.59 -8.08
N THR A 88 -7.77 6.71 -7.58
CA THR A 88 -7.36 6.11 -6.30
C THR A 88 -8.13 6.70 -5.13
N SER A 89 -8.24 8.04 -5.07
CA SER A 89 -9.00 8.70 -4.01
C SER A 89 -10.46 8.26 -4.02
N GLU A 90 -11.07 8.20 -5.20
CA GLU A 90 -12.47 7.79 -5.34
C GLU A 90 -12.66 6.32 -4.97
N TRP A 91 -11.75 5.44 -5.38
CA TRP A 91 -11.78 4.03 -5.00
C TRP A 91 -11.70 3.84 -3.48
N LEU A 92 -10.76 4.52 -2.81
CA LEU A 92 -10.62 4.45 -1.35
C LEU A 92 -11.88 4.94 -0.63
N LYS A 93 -12.48 6.05 -1.10
CA LYS A 93 -13.74 6.60 -0.56
C LYS A 93 -14.91 5.64 -0.78
N ARG A 94 -15.07 5.14 -2.01
CA ARG A 94 -16.14 4.21 -2.41
C ARG A 94 -16.14 2.94 -1.56
N HIS A 95 -14.96 2.45 -1.18
CA HIS A 95 -14.82 1.25 -0.37
C HIS A 95 -14.72 1.52 1.13
N GLY A 96 -14.88 2.77 1.58
CA GLY A 96 -14.97 3.11 3.00
C GLY A 96 -13.65 2.94 3.77
N PHE A 97 -12.51 3.06 3.09
CA PHE A 97 -11.21 3.02 3.72
C PHE A 97 -10.98 4.27 4.59
N PRO A 98 -10.39 4.13 5.81
CA PRO A 98 -10.12 5.28 6.67
C PRO A 98 -9.11 6.20 6.01
N ASN A 99 -9.22 7.51 6.28
CA ASN A 99 -8.32 8.54 5.76
C ASN A 99 -8.13 8.49 4.22
N ALA A 100 -9.19 8.22 3.45
CA ALA A 100 -9.13 8.12 1.98
C ALA A 100 -8.58 9.37 1.25
N GLY A 101 -8.41 10.50 1.93
CA GLY A 101 -7.74 11.70 1.42
C GLY A 101 -6.25 11.81 1.75
N GLN A 102 -5.69 10.91 2.57
CA GLN A 102 -4.29 10.88 2.95
C GLN A 102 -3.57 9.76 2.18
N PHE A 103 -3.08 10.09 0.99
CA PHE A 103 -2.30 9.16 0.21
C PHE A 103 -1.27 9.87 -0.67
N VAL A 104 -0.23 9.12 -1.03
CA VAL A 104 0.85 9.55 -1.91
C VAL A 104 0.97 8.51 -3.02
N LEU A 105 1.00 8.98 -4.26
CA LEU A 105 1.34 8.16 -5.42
C LEU A 105 2.74 8.49 -5.89
N VAL A 106 3.53 7.45 -6.09
CA VAL A 106 4.90 7.54 -6.62
C VAL A 106 5.01 6.83 -7.96
N SER A 107 6.09 7.09 -8.69
CA SER A 107 6.29 6.50 -10.02
C SER A 107 6.72 5.04 -9.93
N GLN A 108 7.59 4.70 -8.97
CA GLN A 108 8.12 3.35 -8.76
C GLN A 108 8.08 2.96 -7.28
N ALA A 109 8.11 1.66 -6.98
CA ALA A 109 8.10 1.16 -5.60
C ALA A 109 9.28 1.71 -4.78
N ILE A 110 10.47 1.85 -5.38
CA ILE A 110 11.66 2.37 -4.71
C ILE A 110 11.51 3.84 -4.26
N ASP A 111 10.67 4.62 -4.96
CA ASP A 111 10.45 6.04 -4.65
C ASP A 111 9.68 6.24 -3.33
N LYS A 112 9.06 5.17 -2.80
CA LYS A 112 8.42 5.18 -1.47
C LYS A 112 9.42 5.47 -0.36
N LEU A 113 10.69 5.11 -0.54
CA LEU A 113 11.72 5.23 0.49
C LEU A 113 11.92 6.68 0.93
N ALA A 114 12.01 7.62 0.00
CA ALA A 114 12.20 9.04 0.31
C ALA A 114 11.05 9.58 1.18
N TRP A 115 9.81 9.21 0.85
CA TRP A 115 8.64 9.58 1.65
C TRP A 115 8.65 8.98 3.05
N LEU A 116 9.11 7.74 3.19
CA LEU A 116 9.22 7.07 4.50
C LEU A 116 10.35 7.67 5.34
N GLU A 117 11.49 8.04 4.74
CA GLU A 117 12.60 8.73 5.41
C GLU A 117 12.18 10.12 5.91
N ASP A 118 11.51 10.90 5.06
CA ASP A 118 10.96 12.21 5.45
C ASP A 118 9.94 12.04 6.57
N ALA A 119 9.09 11.02 6.48
CA ALA A 119 8.09 10.72 7.49
C ALA A 119 8.71 10.29 8.84
N ALA A 120 9.79 9.50 8.80
CA ALA A 120 10.54 9.08 9.96
C ALA A 120 11.29 10.25 10.60
N SER A 121 11.86 11.14 9.80
CA SER A 121 12.59 12.33 10.28
C SER A 121 11.65 13.36 10.91
N ALA A 122 10.45 13.52 10.35
CA ALA A 122 9.41 14.40 10.90
C ALA A 122 8.72 13.82 12.14
N ALA A 123 8.68 12.49 12.26
CA ALA A 123 8.23 11.81 13.45
C ALA A 123 9.28 11.99 14.56
N GLY A 124 8.91 12.61 15.67
CA GLY A 124 9.79 12.67 16.84
C GLY A 124 10.20 11.26 17.29
N PRO A 125 11.29 11.12 18.08
CA PRO A 125 11.90 9.82 18.41
C PRO A 125 10.96 8.84 19.13
N SER A 126 9.82 9.30 19.64
CA SER A 126 8.83 8.52 20.36
C SER A 126 7.65 8.04 19.51
N ARG A 127 7.56 8.43 18.23
CA ARG A 127 6.41 8.09 17.37
C ARG A 127 6.76 6.91 16.46
N ALA A 128 6.08 5.78 16.67
CA ALA A 128 6.27 4.59 15.84
C ALA A 128 5.93 4.87 14.37
N LEU A 129 6.69 4.27 13.46
CA LEU A 129 6.43 4.29 12.02
C LEU A 129 6.49 2.85 11.49
N LEU A 130 5.55 2.49 10.63
CA LEU A 130 5.51 1.18 9.99
C LEU A 130 4.99 1.29 8.56
N LEU A 131 5.59 0.54 7.64
CA LEU A 131 5.05 0.25 6.30
C LEU A 131 4.39 -1.13 6.28
N VAL A 132 3.20 -1.27 5.69
CA VAL A 132 2.61 -2.55 5.29
C VAL A 132 2.51 -2.59 3.78
N ASP A 133 3.17 -3.55 3.15
CA ASP A 133 3.32 -3.62 1.69
C ASP A 133 3.55 -5.09 1.28
N ASP A 134 3.09 -5.52 0.10
CA ASP A 134 3.34 -6.88 -0.39
C ASP A 134 4.81 -7.11 -0.77
N LEU A 135 5.54 -6.02 -1.03
CA LEU A 135 6.96 -5.98 -1.39
C LEU A 135 7.31 -7.06 -2.41
N SER A 136 6.47 -7.16 -3.45
CA SER A 136 6.62 -8.10 -4.54
C SER A 136 6.51 -7.40 -5.90
N ARG A 137 7.10 -8.02 -6.91
CA ARG A 137 7.22 -7.49 -8.27
C ARG A 137 6.94 -8.58 -9.30
N GLY A 138 6.79 -8.17 -10.56
CA GLY A 138 6.55 -9.13 -11.64
C GLY A 138 5.16 -9.75 -11.57
N HIS A 139 4.16 -9.00 -11.14
CA HIS A 139 2.75 -9.42 -11.07
C HIS A 139 2.13 -9.84 -12.41
N HIS A 140 2.79 -9.52 -13.53
CA HIS A 140 2.45 -9.99 -14.87
C HIS A 140 2.93 -11.42 -15.17
N LEU A 141 3.84 -11.95 -14.34
CA LEU A 141 4.32 -13.34 -14.40
C LEU A 141 3.28 -14.30 -13.80
N ALA A 142 3.53 -15.61 -13.94
CA ALA A 142 2.70 -16.63 -13.31
C ALA A 142 2.83 -16.60 -11.78
N LYS A 143 4.00 -16.22 -11.28
CA LYS A 143 4.31 -16.07 -9.86
C LYS A 143 5.15 -14.80 -9.65
N PRO A 144 4.68 -13.84 -8.85
CA PRO A 144 5.43 -12.68 -8.43
C PRO A 144 6.68 -13.11 -7.69
N LEU A 145 7.68 -12.24 -7.77
CA LEU A 145 8.94 -12.41 -7.09
C LEU A 145 9.01 -11.39 -5.95
N PRO A 146 9.65 -11.72 -4.83
CA PRO A 146 10.03 -10.72 -3.84
C PRO A 146 10.77 -9.54 -4.47
N ASP A 147 10.44 -8.32 -4.05
CA ASP A 147 11.22 -7.12 -4.36
C ASP A 147 12.39 -6.98 -3.37
N GLU A 148 13.41 -7.81 -3.57
CA GLU A 148 14.61 -7.83 -2.72
C GLU A 148 15.34 -6.49 -2.68
N GLN A 149 15.29 -5.70 -3.77
CA GLN A 149 15.93 -4.39 -3.81
C GLN A 149 15.26 -3.43 -2.82
N THR A 150 13.92 -3.34 -2.86
CA THR A 150 13.17 -2.46 -1.95
C THR A 150 13.28 -2.98 -0.50
N ARG A 151 13.19 -4.29 -0.28
CA ARG A 151 13.35 -4.91 1.06
C ARG A 151 14.71 -4.60 1.68
N GLN A 152 15.80 -4.80 0.94
CA GLN A 152 17.15 -4.48 1.43
C GLN A 152 17.31 -2.99 1.72
N ALA A 153 16.74 -2.13 0.86
CA ALA A 153 16.83 -0.70 1.03
C ALA A 153 16.07 -0.20 2.29
N LEU A 154 14.90 -0.77 2.60
CA LEU A 154 14.17 -0.53 3.85
C LEU A 154 14.98 -0.96 5.08
N GLN A 155 15.56 -2.17 5.02
CA GLN A 155 16.39 -2.71 6.11
C GLN A 155 17.63 -1.85 6.39
N GLN A 156 18.36 -1.44 5.34
CA GLN A 156 19.55 -0.59 5.46
C GLN A 156 19.25 0.78 6.08
N ARG A 157 18.04 1.29 5.89
CA ARG A 157 17.56 2.57 6.44
C ARG A 157 16.93 2.43 7.83
N GLY A 158 16.78 1.20 8.33
CA GLY A 158 16.09 0.93 9.58
C GLY A 158 14.61 1.34 9.56
N ILE A 159 13.97 1.37 8.38
CA ILE A 159 12.53 1.65 8.25
C ILE A 159 11.77 0.37 8.59
N PRO A 160 10.91 0.35 9.63
CA PRO A 160 10.13 -0.82 9.96
C PRO A 160 9.10 -1.12 8.87
N PHE A 161 8.95 -2.39 8.51
CA PHE A 161 7.93 -2.84 7.56
C PHE A 161 7.41 -4.23 7.89
N GLU A 162 6.18 -4.49 7.48
CA GLU A 162 5.57 -5.82 7.43
C GLU A 162 5.21 -6.19 6.00
N VAL A 163 5.52 -7.42 5.63
CA VAL A 163 5.19 -7.96 4.31
C VAL A 163 3.78 -8.53 4.35
N PHE A 164 2.88 -7.98 3.55
CA PHE A 164 1.52 -8.52 3.40
C PHE A 164 1.47 -9.50 2.23
N ASP A 165 1.23 -10.77 2.50
CA ASP A 165 1.01 -11.78 1.46
C ASP A 165 -0.42 -12.32 1.56
N PRO A 166 -1.32 -12.05 0.58
CA PRO A 166 -2.71 -12.51 0.66
C PRO A 166 -2.87 -14.04 0.68
N GLU A 167 -1.84 -14.82 0.32
CA GLU A 167 -1.87 -16.29 0.41
C GLU A 167 -1.61 -16.80 1.83
N THR A 168 -0.82 -16.06 2.62
CA THR A 168 -0.35 -16.51 3.94
C THR A 168 -0.74 -15.59 5.10
N SER A 169 -1.23 -14.39 4.79
CA SER A 169 -1.60 -13.34 5.71
C SER A 169 -3.09 -13.00 5.59
N SER A 170 -3.65 -12.46 6.66
CA SER A 170 -5.00 -11.89 6.62
C SER A 170 -5.04 -10.60 7.42
N TRP A 171 -5.74 -9.60 6.90
CA TRP A 171 -5.90 -8.31 7.56
C TRP A 171 -6.44 -8.39 8.99
N PRO A 172 -7.44 -9.24 9.31
CA PRO A 172 -7.91 -9.40 10.68
C PRO A 172 -6.84 -9.93 11.66
N GLN A 173 -5.91 -10.75 11.20
CA GLN A 173 -4.80 -11.24 12.03
C GLN A 173 -3.72 -10.18 12.17
N LEU A 174 -3.34 -9.53 11.07
CA LEU A 174 -2.33 -8.47 11.07
C LEU A 174 -2.77 -7.30 11.97
N ALA A 175 -4.03 -6.88 11.90
CA ALA A 175 -4.53 -5.80 12.78
C ALA A 175 -4.44 -6.13 14.28
N LYS A 176 -4.58 -7.40 14.67
CA LYS A 176 -4.38 -7.80 16.08
C LYS A 176 -2.91 -7.69 16.50
N GLN A 177 -1.99 -7.92 15.58
CA GLN A 177 -0.54 -7.82 15.83
C GLN A 177 -0.09 -6.35 15.89
N LEU A 178 -0.71 -5.49 15.08
CA LEU A 178 -0.35 -4.09 14.96
C LEU A 178 -1.06 -3.16 15.98
N ALA A 179 -2.03 -3.65 16.75
CA ALA A 179 -2.66 -2.84 17.80
C ALA A 179 -1.64 -2.47 18.89
N LEU A 180 -1.60 -1.19 19.30
CA LEU A 180 -0.64 -0.65 20.28
C LEU A 180 -1.21 -0.61 21.70
#